data_AF-A0A0M3JNH6-F1
#
_entry.id   AF-A0A0M3JNH6-F1
#
_cell.length_a   1.000
_cell.length_b   1.000
_cell.length_c   1.000
_cell.angle_alpha   90.00
_cell.angle_beta   90.00
_cell.angle_gamma   90.00
#
_symmetry.space_group_name_H-M   'P 1'
#
loop_
_entity.id
_entity.type
_entity.pdbx_description
1 polymer ?
#
loop_
_entity_poly.entity_id
_entity_poly.type
_entity_poly.pdbx_seq_one_letter_code
_entity_poly.pdbx_strand_id
1 'polypeptide(L)'
;SLGSQFTVTVFNSNSHPRSTVIRIPFYGTNVSVTGPKGESVDVQVIKTFRGTSQLKSTETAPYELLLPAEIPAFGFATYFVVGKR
;
A
#
# COMPACT_ATOMS: atom_id res chain seq x y z
N SER A 1 21.49 7.07 -3.37
CA SER A 1 20.58 5.94 -3.15
C SER A 1 19.18 6.50 -2.97
N LEU A 2 18.37 6.60 -4.03
CA LEU A 2 17.00 7.10 -3.90
C LEU A 2 16.15 6.03 -3.19
N GLY A 3 15.36 6.45 -2.21
CA GLY A 3 14.30 5.63 -1.62
C GLY A 3 13.28 5.17 -2.67
N SER A 4 12.43 4.19 -2.35
CA SER A 4 11.35 3.78 -3.25
C SER A 4 10.25 4.84 -3.25
N GLN A 5 10.05 5.53 -4.37
CA GLN A 5 8.95 6.47 -4.56
C GLN A 5 8.01 5.96 -5.65
N PHE A 6 6.74 5.83 -5.33
CA PHE A 6 5.72 5.40 -6.28
C PHE A 6 4.33 5.95 -5.91
N THR A 7 3.41 5.87 -6.87
CA THR A 7 2.04 6.33 -6.72
C THR A 7 1.08 5.15 -6.78
N VAL A 8 0.06 5.16 -5.93
CA VAL A 8 -1.01 4.16 -5.89
C VAL A 8 -2.32 4.84 -6.20
N THR A 9 -2.92 4.55 -7.36
CA THR A 9 -4.27 4.99 -7.71
C THR A 9 -5.20 3.79 -7.64
N VAL A 10 -6.25 3.90 -6.82
CA VAL A 10 -7.24 2.84 -6.62
C VAL A 10 -8.58 3.31 -7.15
N PHE A 11 -9.13 2.58 -8.11
CA PHE A 11 -10.47 2.81 -8.66
C PHE A 11 -11.50 1.91 -7.99
N ASN A 12 -12.64 2.48 -7.61
CA ASN A 12 -13.78 1.77 -7.09
C ASN A 12 -14.87 1.72 -8.15
N SER A 13 -15.08 0.53 -8.73
CA SER A 13 -16.14 0.29 -9.73
C SER A 13 -17.54 0.15 -9.13
N ASN A 14 -17.69 0.22 -7.80
CA ASN A 14 -19.00 0.10 -7.14
C ASN A 14 -19.73 1.44 -7.10
N SER A 15 -21.07 1.39 -7.08
CA SER A 15 -21.94 2.55 -6.94
C SER A 15 -21.98 3.17 -5.54
N HIS A 16 -21.25 2.60 -4.58
CA HIS A 16 -21.16 3.08 -3.20
C HIS A 16 -19.70 3.34 -2.84
N PRO A 17 -19.41 4.32 -1.95
CA PRO A 17 -18.08 4.51 -1.41
C PRO A 17 -17.57 3.22 -0.75
N ARG A 18 -16.25 3.01 -0.79
CA ARG A 18 -15.61 1.83 -0.23
C ARG A 18 -14.41 2.22 0.61
N SER A 19 -14.43 1.78 1.87
CA SER A 19 -13.27 1.78 2.76
C SER A 19 -12.65 0.39 2.77
N THR A 20 -11.35 0.30 2.54
CA THR A 20 -10.63 -0.98 2.48
C THR A 20 -9.15 -0.80 2.84
N VAL A 21 -8.42 -1.91 2.93
CA VAL A 21 -6.96 -1.90 3.14
C VAL A 21 -6.30 -2.50 1.90
N ILE A 22 -5.46 -1.71 1.24
CA ILE A 22 -4.64 -2.16 0.11
C ILE A 22 -3.34 -2.73 0.66
N ARG A 23 -2.98 -3.93 0.21
CA ARG A 23 -1.74 -4.64 0.61
C ARG A 23 -0.72 -4.56 -0.52
N ILE A 24 0.44 -3.99 -0.26
CA ILE A 24 1.48 -3.74 -1.27
C ILE A 24 2.78 -4.42 -0.83
N PRO A 25 3.39 -5.29 -1.64
CA PRO A 25 4.72 -5.82 -1.38
C PRO A 25 5.74 -4.69 -1.24
N PHE A 26 6.50 -4.69 -0.15
CA PHE A 26 7.35 -3.56 0.21
C PHE A 26 8.71 -4.01 0.77
N TYR A 27 9.77 -3.30 0.41
CA TYR A 27 11.16 -3.67 0.73
C TYR A 27 11.78 -2.81 1.84
N GLY A 28 11.06 -1.84 2.39
CA GLY A 28 11.52 -0.99 3.49
C GLY A 28 10.64 -1.13 4.73
N THR A 29 11.10 -0.59 5.85
CA THR A 29 10.31 -0.47 7.09
C THR A 29 9.92 0.97 7.42
N ASN A 30 10.60 1.94 6.81
CA ASN A 30 10.33 3.36 6.99
C ASN A 30 9.63 3.91 5.74
N VAL A 31 8.38 4.32 5.92
CA VAL A 31 7.50 4.79 4.84
C VAL A 31 6.69 5.99 5.30
N SER A 32 6.52 6.95 4.41
CA SER A 32 5.54 8.02 4.54
C SER A 32 4.57 7.93 3.37
N VAL A 33 3.27 8.05 3.66
CA VAL A 33 2.22 8.07 2.64
C VAL A 33 1.43 9.36 2.73
N THR A 34 1.27 10.03 1.59
CA THR A 34 0.41 11.21 1.43
C THR A 34 -0.87 10.81 0.70
N GLY A 35 -2.00 11.17 1.27
CA GLY A 35 -3.33 10.87 0.75
C GLY A 35 -3.82 11.84 -0.32
N PRO A 36 -5.02 11.60 -0.87
CA PRO A 36 -5.56 12.33 -2.00
C PRO A 36 -5.79 13.83 -1.75
N LYS A 37 -5.93 14.26 -0.50
CA LYS A 37 -6.14 15.66 -0.10
C LYS A 37 -4.85 16.28 0.46
N GLY A 38 -3.71 15.62 0.31
CA GLY A 38 -2.41 16.08 0.83
C GLY A 38 -2.17 15.74 2.31
N GLU A 39 -3.06 14.99 2.94
CA GLU A 39 -2.96 14.53 4.33
C GLU A 39 -1.92 13.43 4.50
N SER A 40 -1.31 13.35 5.69
CA SER A 40 -0.52 12.17 6.06
C SER A 40 -1.47 11.01 6.37
N VAL A 41 -1.18 9.83 5.84
CA VAL A 41 -1.96 8.61 6.10
C VAL A 41 -1.18 7.70 7.05
N ASP A 42 -1.82 7.32 8.15
CA ASP A 42 -1.27 6.33 9.08
C ASP A 42 -1.32 4.93 8.44
N VAL A 43 -0.15 4.35 8.23
CA VAL A 43 0.02 3.05 7.58
C VAL A 43 0.73 2.07 8.49
N GLN A 44 0.57 0.78 8.19
CA GLN A 44 1.30 -0.28 8.88
C GLN A 44 2.24 -0.98 7.91
N VAL A 45 3.44 -1.29 8.36
CA VAL A 45 4.38 -2.16 7.64
C VAL A 45 4.55 -3.42 8.46
N ILE A 46 4.11 -4.55 7.92
CA ILE A 46 4.17 -5.86 8.59
C ILE A 46 5.12 -6.79 7.86
N LYS A 47 5.67 -7.78 8.55
CA LYS A 47 6.46 -8.83 7.90
C LYS A 47 5.54 -9.67 7.02
N THR A 48 5.97 -9.91 5.78
CA THR A 48 5.26 -10.79 4.86
C THR A 48 5.14 -12.18 5.47
N PHE A 49 3.92 -12.69 5.61
CA PHE A 49 3.71 -14.05 6.07
C PHE A 49 4.17 -15.04 4.98
N ARG A 50 5.27 -15.74 5.25
CA ARG A 50 5.68 -16.88 4.44
C ARG A 50 4.97 -18.10 5.01
N GLY A 51 3.89 -18.53 4.36
CA GLY A 51 3.18 -19.76 4.72
C GLY A 51 4.08 -21.00 4.65
N THR A 52 3.50 -22.17 4.92
CA THR A 52 4.20 -23.46 4.85
C THR A 52 4.99 -23.60 3.54
N SER A 53 6.03 -24.44 3.56
CA SER A 53 7.08 -24.59 2.53
C SER A 53 6.62 -24.83 1.08
N GLN A 54 5.32 -24.89 0.82
CA GLN A 54 4.68 -25.15 -0.47
C GLN A 54 4.50 -23.88 -1.34
N LEU A 55 4.56 -22.67 -0.77
CA LEU A 55 4.47 -21.39 -1.50
C LEU A 55 5.79 -20.62 -1.52
N LYS A 56 6.93 -21.34 -1.56
CA LYS A 56 8.27 -20.73 -1.62
C LYS A 56 8.52 -20.11 -3.00
N SER A 57 7.92 -18.95 -3.27
CA SER A 57 8.48 -18.02 -4.24
C SER A 57 9.72 -17.39 -3.63
N THR A 58 10.86 -17.54 -4.31
CA THR A 58 12.17 -17.00 -3.91
C THR A 58 12.22 -15.47 -4.01
N GLU A 59 11.20 -14.82 -4.58
CA GLU A 59 11.16 -13.38 -4.88
C GLU A 59 10.03 -12.67 -4.15
N THR A 60 9.85 -12.95 -2.86
CA THR A 60 8.85 -12.25 -2.04
C THR A 60 9.47 -11.07 -1.31
N ALA A 61 8.83 -9.90 -1.42
CA ALA A 61 9.19 -8.74 -0.61
C ALA A 61 9.11 -9.10 0.89
N PRO A 62 10.07 -8.64 1.72
CA PRO A 62 10.15 -9.02 3.13
C PRO A 62 9.02 -8.41 3.98
N TYR A 63 8.40 -7.34 3.50
CA TYR A 63 7.31 -6.65 4.19
C TYR A 63 6.10 -6.43 3.27
N GLU A 64 4.96 -6.16 3.90
CA GLU A 64 3.75 -5.67 3.26
C GLU A 64 3.39 -4.31 3.87
N LEU A 65 3.17 -3.33 3.00
CA LEU A 65 2.56 -2.05 3.36
C LEU A 65 1.03 -2.21 3.34
N LEU A 66 0.41 -1.96 4.49
CA LEU A 66 -1.04 -1.90 4.65
C LEU A 66 -1.47 -0.44 4.58
N LEU A 67 -2.11 -0.09 3.47
CA LEU A 67 -2.61 1.26 3.18
C LEU A 67 -4.13 1.29 3.36
N PRO A 68 -4.65 1.93 4.43
CA PRO A 68 -6.06 2.25 4.52
C PRO A 68 -6.45 3.19 3.38
N ALA A 69 -7.52 2.85 2.66
CA ALA A 69 -7.99 3.63 1.53
C ALA A 69 -9.50 3.87 1.63
N GLU A 70 -9.89 5.13 1.48
CA GLU A 70 -11.27 5.57 1.28
C GLU A 70 -11.45 5.97 -0.18
N ILE A 71 -12.38 5.33 -0.89
CA ILE A 71 -12.55 5.51 -2.33
C ILE A 71 -14.01 5.84 -2.62
N PRO A 72 -14.31 6.96 -3.30
CA PRO A 72 -15.69 7.34 -3.60
C PRO A 72 -16.38 6.34 -4.55
N ALA A 73 -17.71 6.40 -4.61
CA ALA A 73 -18.50 5.64 -5.59
C ALA A 73 -18.10 6.01 -7.02
N PHE A 74 -17.90 5.01 -7.89
CA PHE A 74 -17.45 5.19 -9.29
C PHE A 74 -16.26 6.15 -9.46
N GLY A 75 -15.40 6.25 -8.45
CA GLY A 75 -14.30 7.19 -8.45
C GLY A 75 -12.99 6.54 -8.06
N PHE A 76 -11.95 7.36 -7.89
CA PHE A 76 -10.62 6.91 -7.55
C PHE A 76 -10.02 7.76 -6.43
N ALA A 77 -9.03 7.18 -5.75
CA ALA A 77 -8.20 7.86 -4.78
C ALA A 77 -6.73 7.61 -5.13
N THR A 78 -5.89 8.64 -5.04
CA THR A 78 -4.46 8.57 -5.35
C THR A 78 -3.63 8.85 -4.12
N TYR A 79 -2.66 7.98 -3.85
CA TYR A 79 -1.76 8.04 -2.71
C TYR A 79 -0.32 8.09 -3.21
N PHE A 80 0.52 8.89 -2.55
CA PHE A 80 1.94 9.00 -2.86
C PHE A 80 2.75 8.31 -1.78
N VAL A 81 3.53 7.31 -2.15
CA VAL A 81 4.33 6.49 -1.22
C VAL A 81 5.80 6.83 -1.38
N VAL A 82 6.45 7.18 -0.26
CA VAL A 82 7.89 7.42 -0.20
C VAL A 82 8.48 6.53 0.88
N GLY A 83 9.25 5.53 0.46
CA GLY A 83 10.01 4.65 1.34
C GLY A 83 11.46 5.11 1.45
N LYS A 84 12.02 5.07 2.67
CA LYS A 84 13.47 5.23 2.88
C LYS A 84 14.08 3.84 3.04
N ARG A 85 15.17 3.58 2.31
CA ARG A 85 16.00 2.38 2.48
C ARG A 85 16.92 2.55 3.67
#